data_AF-A0A529C872-F1
#
_entry.id   AF-A0A529C872-F1
#
_cell.length_a   1.000
_cell.length_b   1.000
_cell.length_c   1.000
_cell.angle_alpha   90.00
_cell.angle_beta   90.00
_cell.angle_gamma   90.00
#
_symmetry.space_group_name_H-M   'P 1'
#
loop_
_entity.id
_entity.type
_entity.pdbx_description
1 polymer ?
#
loop_
_entity_poly.entity_id
_entity_poly.type
_entity_poly.pdbx_seq_one_letter_code
_entity_poly.pdbx_strand_id
1 'polypeptide(L)'
;MVSNSYQASEELAKSLKDAGSDGVVYPSIRHPNGECVGLFYPDCASAPVQGRHLDYHWDGERVDLVRDSGSGEVFRVVEVS
;
A
#
# COMPACT_ATOMS: atom_id res chain seq x y z
N MET A 1 -2.30 -3.12 -24.29
CA MET A 1 -1.18 -3.37 -23.36
C MET A 1 -1.15 -2.23 -22.38
N VAL A 2 -1.31 -2.50 -21.08
CA VAL A 2 -1.01 -1.50 -20.04
C VAL A 2 0.50 -1.35 -20.04
N SER A 3 0.97 -0.12 -20.23
CA SER A 3 2.39 0.20 -20.13
C SER A 3 2.83 0.02 -18.67
N ASN A 4 3.99 -0.61 -18.43
CA ASN A 4 4.61 -0.66 -17.10
C ASN A 4 5.28 0.67 -16.71
N SER A 5 4.98 1.75 -17.42
CA SER A 5 5.47 3.09 -17.14
C SER A 5 4.50 3.84 -16.22
N TYR A 6 5.04 4.41 -15.14
CA TYR A 6 4.31 5.29 -14.22
C TYR A 6 4.18 6.73 -14.72
N GLN A 7 4.71 7.04 -15.92
CA GLN A 7 4.80 8.41 -16.42
C GLN A 7 3.43 9.13 -16.47
N ALA A 8 2.38 8.45 -16.95
CA ALA A 8 1.04 9.04 -17.02
C ALA A 8 0.48 9.37 -15.63
N SER A 9 0.69 8.50 -14.63
CA SER A 9 0.27 8.76 -13.25
C SER A 9 1.08 9.88 -12.60
N GLU A 10 2.38 9.99 -12.90
CA GLU A 10 3.22 11.06 -12.37
C GLU A 10 2.84 12.43 -12.94
N GLU A 11 2.58 12.51 -14.24
CA GLU A 11 2.13 13.74 -14.91
C GLU A 11 0.78 14.21 -14.34
N LEU A 12 -0.17 13.29 -14.15
CA LEU A 12 -1.44 13.59 -13.49
C LEU A 12 -1.22 14.11 -12.06
N ALA A 13 -0.43 13.40 -11.24
CA ALA A 13 -0.18 13.78 -9.86
C ALA A 13 0.44 15.18 -9.74
N LYS A 14 1.41 15.52 -10.61
CA LYS A 14 2.00 16.87 -10.68
C LYS A 14 0.95 17.93 -10.96
N SER A 15 0.12 17.72 -11.99
CA SER A 15 -0.92 18.69 -12.37
C SER A 15 -1.93 18.96 -11.24
N LEU A 16 -2.35 17.92 -10.51
CA LEU A 16 -3.30 18.03 -9.40
C LEU A 16 -2.69 18.73 -8.20
N LYS A 17 -1.42 18.44 -7.90
CA LYS A 17 -0.67 19.09 -6.84
C LYS A 17 -0.45 20.58 -7.15
N ASP A 18 -0.07 20.93 -8.38
CA ASP A 18 0.10 22.31 -8.82
C ASP A 18 -1.22 23.10 -8.79
N ALA A 19 -2.34 22.41 -9.00
CA ALA A 19 -3.69 22.97 -8.84
C ALA A 19 -4.16 23.09 -7.38
N GLY A 20 -3.34 22.67 -6.40
CA GLY A 20 -3.64 22.78 -4.97
C GLY A 20 -4.48 21.65 -4.39
N SER A 21 -4.52 20.48 -5.05
CA SER A 21 -5.20 19.30 -4.49
C SER A 21 -4.37 18.66 -3.37
N ASP A 22 -5.03 18.03 -2.39
CA ASP A 22 -4.36 17.29 -1.30
C ASP A 22 -3.94 15.87 -1.70
N GLY A 23 -4.51 15.33 -2.79
CA GLY A 23 -4.28 13.96 -3.22
C GLY A 23 -5.25 13.48 -4.30
N VAL A 24 -5.38 12.16 -4.42
CA VAL A 24 -6.27 11.45 -5.37
C VAL A 24 -7.11 10.38 -4.66
N VAL A 25 -8.37 10.25 -5.05
CA VAL A 25 -9.25 9.13 -4.69
C VAL A 25 -9.40 8.22 -5.91
N TYR A 26 -9.26 6.91 -5.74
CA TYR A 26 -9.32 5.94 -6.83
C TYR A 26 -9.91 4.60 -6.37
N PRO A 27 -10.53 3.80 -7.26
CA PRO A 27 -11.14 2.53 -6.88
C PRO A 27 -10.10 1.50 -6.41
N SER A 28 -10.45 0.76 -5.36
CA SER A 28 -9.62 -0.32 -4.84
C SER A 28 -9.71 -1.55 -5.73
N ILE A 29 -8.55 -2.12 -6.08
CA ILE A 29 -8.48 -3.40 -6.79
C ILE A 29 -8.59 -4.61 -5.84
N ARG A 30 -8.39 -4.40 -4.53
CA ARG A 30 -8.41 -5.46 -3.51
C ARG A 30 -9.75 -5.58 -2.80
N HIS A 31 -10.52 -4.49 -2.75
CA HIS A 31 -11.82 -4.43 -2.10
C HIS A 31 -12.86 -3.94 -3.12
N PRO A 32 -13.73 -4.82 -3.65
CA PRO A 32 -14.81 -4.41 -4.54
C PRO A 32 -15.66 -3.29 -3.91
N ASN A 33 -15.95 -2.24 -4.69
CA ASN A 33 -16.62 -1.00 -4.23
C ASN A 33 -15.87 -0.20 -3.16
N GLY A 34 -14.64 -0.61 -2.80
CA GLY A 34 -13.78 0.16 -1.92
C GLY A 34 -13.07 1.27 -2.69
N GLU A 35 -12.70 2.31 -1.96
CA GLU A 35 -11.87 3.40 -2.47
C GLU A 35 -10.51 3.37 -1.76
N CYS A 36 -9.48 3.78 -2.49
CA CYS A 36 -8.15 4.05 -1.99
C CYS A 36 -7.86 5.54 -2.16
N VAL A 37 -6.99 6.06 -1.31
CA VAL A 37 -6.50 7.43 -1.40
C VAL A 37 -4.99 7.46 -1.54
N GLY A 38 -4.48 8.38 -2.36
CA GLY A 38 -3.07 8.73 -2.42
C GLY A 38 -2.91 10.18 -2.00
N LEU A 39 -2.23 10.44 -0.89
CA LEU A 39 -2.07 11.79 -0.33
C LEU A 39 -0.74 12.39 -0.78
N PHE A 40 -0.74 13.67 -1.17
CA PHE A 40 0.48 14.39 -1.53
C PHE A 40 1.21 14.96 -0.32
N TYR A 41 0.51 15.12 0.80
CA TYR A 41 1.05 15.68 2.03
C TYR A 41 0.72 14.77 3.23
N PRO A 42 1.68 14.58 4.17
CA PRO A 42 1.51 13.66 5.28
C PRO A 42 0.49 14.14 6.33
N ASP A 43 0.26 15.45 6.43
CA ASP A 43 -0.66 16.08 7.37
C ASP A 43 -2.15 15.95 6.97
N CYS A 44 -2.44 15.53 5.73
CA CYS A 44 -3.78 15.14 5.30
C CYS A 44 -4.26 13.83 5.96
N ALA A 45 -3.34 12.98 6.41
CA ALA A 45 -3.67 11.78 7.18
C ALA A 45 -3.73 12.12 8.67
N SER A 46 -4.80 11.70 9.34
CA SER A 46 -4.96 11.92 10.79
C SER A 46 -5.47 10.66 11.49
N ALA A 47 -5.18 10.57 12.78
CA ALA A 47 -5.60 9.49 13.68
C ALA A 47 -5.39 8.07 13.10
N PRO A 48 -4.16 7.70 12.67
CA PRO A 48 -3.91 6.34 12.20
C PRO A 48 -4.20 5.36 13.33
N VAL A 49 -5.04 4.36 13.04
CA VAL A 49 -5.26 3.24 13.97
C VAL A 49 -4.12 2.25 13.77
N GLN A 50 -3.31 2.06 14.81
CA GLN A 50 -2.19 1.14 14.76
C GLN A 50 -2.70 -0.30 14.58
N GLY A 51 -2.30 -0.94 13.48
CA GLY A 51 -2.59 -2.33 13.18
C GLY A 51 -1.59 -3.31 13.80
N ARG A 52 -1.67 -4.58 13.37
CA ARG A 52 -0.72 -5.63 13.75
C ARG A 52 0.70 -5.26 13.30
N HIS A 53 1.69 -5.55 14.13
CA HIS A 53 3.10 -5.44 13.76
C HIS A 53 3.54 -6.79 13.22
N LEU A 54 3.98 -6.81 11.95
CA LEU A 54 4.36 -8.03 11.25
C LEU A 54 5.84 -7.96 10.91
N ASP A 55 6.60 -8.94 11.41
CA ASP A 55 7.99 -9.15 11.05
C ASP A 55 8.08 -10.16 9.91
N TYR A 56 8.83 -9.84 8.87
CA TYR A 56 8.99 -10.70 7.69
C TYR A 56 10.39 -11.32 7.68
N HIS A 57 10.45 -12.64 7.60
CA HIS A 57 11.71 -13.38 7.45
C HIS A 57 11.99 -13.63 5.97
N TRP A 58 13.17 -13.24 5.51
CA TRP A 58 13.67 -13.49 4.16
C TRP A 58 14.65 -14.67 4.18
N ASP A 59 14.37 -15.73 3.42
CA ASP A 59 15.20 -16.94 3.39
C ASP A 59 16.39 -16.86 2.40
N GLY A 60 16.50 -15.76 1.65
CA GLY A 60 17.47 -15.58 0.56
C GLY A 60 16.80 -15.45 -0.82
N GLU A 61 15.60 -16.01 -0.97
CA GLU A 61 14.84 -16.02 -2.24
C GLU A 61 13.44 -15.40 -2.13
N ARG A 62 12.77 -15.58 -0.98
CA ARG A 62 11.42 -15.08 -0.73
C ARG A 62 11.18 -14.82 0.76
N VAL A 63 10.03 -14.23 1.06
CA VAL A 63 9.49 -14.24 2.43
C VAL A 63 8.87 -15.62 2.68
N ASP A 64 9.44 -16.39 3.60
CA ASP A 64 8.93 -17.74 3.93
C ASP A 64 8.19 -17.80 5.28
N LEU A 65 8.49 -16.87 6.19
CA LEU A 65 7.82 -16.74 7.50
C LEU A 65 7.37 -15.30 7.76
N VAL A 66 6.23 -15.17 8.43
CA VAL A 66 5.71 -13.91 8.98
C VAL A 66 5.47 -14.12 10.47
N ARG A 67 6.04 -13.28 11.33
CA ARG A 67 5.76 -13.28 12.76
C ARG A 67 4.86 -12.09 13.11
N ASP A 68 3.83 -12.33 13.89
CA ASP A 68 3.12 -11.25 14.59
C ASP A 68 3.93 -10.83 15.81
N SER A 69 4.49 -9.61 15.82
CA SER A 69 5.34 -9.15 16.92
C SER A 69 4.56 -8.97 18.24
N GLY A 70 3.24 -8.79 18.16
CA GLY A 70 2.38 -8.61 19.33
C GLY A 70 2.05 -9.92 20.03
N SER A 71 1.73 -10.99 19.28
CA SER A 71 1.41 -12.30 19.85
C SER A 71 2.61 -13.26 19.91
N GLY A 72 3.64 -13.02 19.10
CA GLY A 72 4.78 -13.93 18.90
C GLY A 72 4.48 -15.11 17.98
N GLU A 73 3.25 -15.22 17.45
CA GLU A 73 2.87 -16.30 16.53
C GLU A 73 3.64 -16.19 15.21
N VAL A 74 4.11 -17.33 14.70
CA VAL A 74 4.85 -17.43 13.44
C VAL A 74 4.01 -18.20 12.44
N PHE A 75 3.76 -17.59 11.29
CA PHE A 75 3.01 -18.15 10.17
C PHE A 75 3.98 -18.47 9.03
N ARG A 76 3.82 -19.63 8.39
CA ARG A 76 4.52 -19.96 7.15
C ARG A 76 3.74 -19.43 5.95
N VAL A 77 4.42 -18.73 5.06
CA VAL A 77 3.82 -18.30 3.78
C VAL A 77 3.68 -19.52 2.89
N VAL A 78 2.46 -19.77 2.41
CA VAL A 78 2.14 -20.85 1.47
C VAL A 78 1.59 -20.23 0.19
N GLU A 79 2.04 -20.71 -0.97
CA GLU A 79 1.42 -20.34 -2.23
C GLU A 79 0.04 -20.96 -2.31
N VAL A 80 -0.96 -20.14 -2.63
CA VAL A 80 -2.31 -20.61 -2.91
C VAL A 80 -2.43 -20.72 -4.42
N SER A 81 -2.57 -21.96 -4.92
CA SER A 81 -2.79 -22.30 -6.33
C SER A 81 -4.16 -21.88 -6.83
#